data_AF-A0A946SU30-F1
#
_entry.id   AF-A0A946SU30-F1
#
_cell.length_a   1.000
_cell.length_b   1.000
_cell.length_c   1.000
_cell.angle_alpha   90.00
_cell.angle_beta   90.00
_cell.angle_gamma   90.00
#
_symmetry.space_group_name_H-M   'P 1'
#
loop_
_entity.id
_entity.type
_entity.pdbx_description
1 polymer ?
#
loop_
_entity_poly.entity_id
_entity_poly.type
_entity_poly.pdbx_seq_one_letter_code
_entity_poly.pdbx_strand_id
1 'polypeptide(L)'
;MAKVFKALGNWLRSKDEDAAKAIGDPVRDGKFAIEDSKKQIAEFTQKIAKLVASNKRMERERTDAEAEARKFHVFAERAAADGAEEDVRTALEQRAQAEQRLTTLDSEIENTSQLIAQLRAQLNTSRAKVAGAESNLVRMSARMEGAKVRQELAKASSSFSTGDSPLAALDNLEREVETLETEAEAWEELSTDPAADAQKSLEDKYGAAGSTEVDDEVAKLMAAAQKKPLAP
;
A
#
# COMPACT_ATOMS: atom_id res chain seq x y z
N MET A 1 -4.53 9.07 56.96
CA MET A 1 -3.62 8.32 56.05
C MET A 1 -3.98 6.83 55.91
N ALA A 2 -4.36 6.10 56.97
CA ALA A 2 -4.66 4.65 56.88
C ALA A 2 -5.91 4.25 56.05
N LYS A 3 -6.90 5.14 55.88
CA LYS A 3 -8.12 4.85 55.11
C LYS A 3 -7.90 4.80 53.59
N VAL A 4 -6.92 5.56 53.09
CA VAL A 4 -6.62 5.65 51.65
C VAL A 4 -5.88 4.38 51.18
N PHE A 5 -4.94 3.88 51.98
CA PHE A 5 -4.24 2.62 51.70
C PHE A 5 -5.17 1.40 51.74
N LYS A 6 -6.17 1.38 52.63
CA LYS A 6 -7.18 0.32 52.67
C LYS A 6 -8.10 0.36 51.45
N ALA A 7 -8.43 1.55 50.94
CA ALA A 7 -9.19 1.72 49.70
C ALA A 7 -8.37 1.27 48.46
N LEU A 8 -7.07 1.58 48.42
CA LEU A 8 -6.16 1.10 47.37
C LEU A 8 -5.95 -0.42 47.41
N GLY A 9 -5.84 -1.02 48.60
CA GLY A 9 -5.75 -2.47 48.76
C GLY A 9 -7.03 -3.21 48.36
N ASN A 10 -8.20 -2.65 48.67
CA ASN A 10 -9.48 -3.18 48.19
C ASN A 10 -9.68 -2.98 46.68
N TRP A 11 -9.15 -1.90 46.09
CA TRP A 11 -9.15 -1.70 44.63
C TRP A 11 -8.23 -2.68 43.90
N LEU A 12 -7.09 -3.03 44.49
CA LEU A 12 -6.21 -4.09 43.95
C LEU A 12 -6.84 -5.48 44.10
N ARG A 13 -7.48 -5.78 45.23
CA ARG A 13 -8.09 -7.10 45.49
C ARG A 13 -9.36 -7.35 44.68
N SER A 14 -10.11 -6.31 44.33
CA SER A 14 -11.24 -6.43 43.37
C SER A 14 -10.77 -6.59 41.92
N LYS A 15 -9.47 -6.39 41.64
CA LYS A 15 -8.85 -6.77 40.37
C LYS A 15 -8.37 -8.21 40.32
N ASP A 16 -8.39 -8.99 41.41
CA ASP A 16 -8.09 -10.43 41.34
C ASP A 16 -9.28 -11.25 40.79
N GLU A 17 -10.52 -10.71 40.85
CA GLU A 17 -11.66 -11.28 40.10
C GLU A 17 -11.62 -10.91 38.60
N ASP A 18 -10.91 -9.84 38.24
CA ASP A 18 -10.61 -9.47 36.85
C ASP A 18 -9.22 -9.92 36.37
N ALA A 19 -8.37 -10.48 37.24
CA ALA A 19 -7.06 -10.99 36.88
C ALA A 19 -7.16 -12.33 36.12
N ALA A 20 -8.26 -13.07 36.32
CA ALA A 20 -8.63 -14.19 35.45
C ALA A 20 -9.05 -13.73 34.04
N LYS A 21 -9.42 -12.45 33.85
CA LYS A 21 -9.66 -11.82 32.54
C LYS A 21 -8.44 -11.08 31.97
N ALA A 22 -7.35 -11.00 32.72
CA ALA A 22 -6.15 -10.23 32.36
C ALA A 22 -4.94 -11.10 31.99
N ILE A 23 -5.12 -12.41 31.82
CA ILE A 23 -4.27 -13.21 30.90
C ILE A 23 -4.84 -12.89 29.52
N GLY A 24 -4.24 -11.89 28.85
CA GLY A 24 -4.81 -11.13 27.72
C GLY A 24 -5.66 -11.97 26.78
N ASP A 25 -6.95 -11.63 26.68
CA ASP A 25 -7.86 -12.22 25.70
C ASP A 25 -7.22 -12.08 24.30
N PRO A 26 -6.71 -13.18 23.71
CA PRO A 26 -5.97 -13.12 22.46
C PRO A 26 -6.83 -12.61 21.30
N VAL A 27 -8.16 -12.74 21.41
CA VAL A 27 -9.10 -12.19 20.44
C VAL A 27 -9.22 -10.68 20.62
N ARG A 28 -9.26 -10.17 21.85
CA ARG A 28 -9.28 -8.73 22.11
C ARG A 28 -7.98 -8.07 21.65
N ASP A 29 -6.84 -8.62 22.04
CA ASP A 29 -5.52 -8.06 21.70
C ASP A 29 -5.27 -8.17 20.19
N GLY A 30 -5.73 -9.25 19.55
CA GLY A 30 -5.73 -9.38 18.09
C GLY A 30 -6.63 -8.34 17.38
N LYS A 31 -7.83 -8.04 17.92
CA LYS A 31 -8.70 -6.98 17.37
C LYS A 31 -8.00 -5.62 17.38
N PHE A 32 -7.34 -5.28 18.49
CA PHE A 32 -6.57 -4.03 18.58
C PHE A 32 -5.40 -3.99 17.60
N ALA A 33 -4.65 -5.09 17.46
CA ALA A 33 -3.53 -5.16 16.51
C ALA A 33 -3.99 -5.00 15.05
N ILE A 34 -5.14 -5.58 14.69
CA ILE A 34 -5.76 -5.40 13.38
C ILE A 34 -6.21 -3.96 13.17
N GLU A 35 -6.87 -3.35 14.14
CA GLU A 35 -7.32 -1.97 14.04
C GLU A 35 -6.15 -0.99 13.88
N ASP A 36 -5.09 -1.19 14.66
CA ASP A 36 -3.85 -0.42 14.54
C ASP A 36 -3.21 -0.61 13.17
N SER A 37 -3.15 -1.85 12.68
CA SER A 37 -2.64 -2.16 11.34
C SER A 37 -3.46 -1.48 10.24
N LYS A 38 -4.80 -1.41 10.38
CA LYS A 38 -5.67 -0.67 9.45
C LYS A 38 -5.39 0.84 9.47
N LYS A 39 -5.18 1.42 10.65
CA LYS A 39 -4.79 2.83 10.80
C LYS A 39 -3.46 3.10 10.10
N GLN A 40 -2.46 2.27 10.34
CA GLN A 40 -1.17 2.38 9.66
C GLN A 40 -1.30 2.26 8.14
N ILE A 41 -2.09 1.30 7.63
CA ILE A 41 -2.38 1.16 6.19
C ILE A 41 -3.00 2.44 5.62
N ALA A 42 -3.93 3.07 6.34
CA ALA A 42 -4.54 4.32 5.91
C ALA A 42 -3.51 5.47 5.85
N GLU A 43 -2.66 5.60 6.86
CA GLU A 43 -1.57 6.59 6.88
C GLU A 43 -0.56 6.37 5.75
N PHE A 44 -0.14 5.13 5.50
CA PHE A 44 0.74 4.79 4.37
C PHE A 44 0.08 5.08 3.04
N THR A 45 -1.22 4.81 2.91
CA THR A 45 -2.00 5.17 1.70
C THR A 45 -1.96 6.68 1.46
N GLN A 46 -2.12 7.50 2.50
CA GLN A 46 -2.02 8.96 2.38
C GLN A 46 -0.62 9.43 2.00
N LYS A 47 0.44 8.82 2.57
CA LYS A 47 1.83 9.12 2.20
C LYS A 47 2.12 8.79 0.74
N ILE A 48 1.66 7.64 0.25
CA ILE A 48 1.77 7.25 -1.17
C ILE A 48 0.98 8.22 -2.04
N ALA A 49 -0.22 8.65 -1.63
CA ALA A 49 -1.00 9.64 -2.38
C ALA A 49 -0.27 10.98 -2.51
N LYS A 50 0.41 11.44 -1.46
CA LYS A 50 1.27 12.64 -1.52
C LYS A 50 2.43 12.46 -2.49
N LEU A 51 3.07 11.29 -2.49
CA LEU A 51 4.15 10.99 -3.44
C LEU A 51 3.65 10.99 -4.89
N VAL A 52 2.48 10.38 -5.16
CA VAL A 52 1.82 10.41 -6.47
C VAL A 52 1.49 11.83 -6.89
N ALA A 53 1.01 12.67 -5.98
CA ALA A 53 0.73 14.08 -6.28
C ALA A 53 2.02 14.84 -6.61
N SER A 54 3.12 14.56 -5.91
CA SER A 54 4.44 15.12 -6.24
C SER A 54 4.92 14.68 -7.62
N ASN A 55 4.79 13.40 -7.96
CA ASN A 55 5.15 12.88 -9.29
C ASN A 55 4.36 13.58 -10.40
N LYS A 56 3.04 13.73 -10.23
CA LYS A 56 2.20 14.47 -11.16
C LYS A 56 2.58 15.95 -11.29
N ARG A 57 3.13 16.55 -10.24
CA ARG A 57 3.65 17.93 -10.33
C ARG A 57 4.91 17.96 -11.19
N MET A 58 5.84 17.03 -10.98
CA MET A 58 7.04 16.90 -11.81
C MET A 58 6.69 16.61 -13.28
N GLU A 59 5.69 15.77 -13.56
CA GLU A 59 5.18 15.52 -14.92
C GLU A 59 4.68 16.81 -15.61
N ARG A 60 4.04 17.71 -14.85
CA ARG A 60 3.61 19.02 -15.37
C ARG A 60 4.80 19.93 -15.61
N GLU A 61 5.72 20.03 -14.64
CA GLU A 61 6.96 20.81 -14.78
C GLU A 61 7.79 20.34 -15.98
N ARG A 62 7.81 19.02 -16.25
CA ARG A 62 8.41 18.41 -17.43
C ARG A 62 7.71 18.88 -18.71
N THR A 63 6.38 18.84 -18.74
CA THR A 63 5.60 19.30 -19.90
C THR A 63 5.87 20.79 -20.20
N ASP A 64 6.00 21.60 -19.15
CA ASP A 64 6.33 23.03 -19.28
C ASP A 64 7.75 23.24 -19.82
N ALA A 65 8.74 22.50 -19.31
CA ALA A 65 10.12 22.53 -19.83
C ALA A 65 10.19 22.07 -21.29
N GLU A 66 9.36 21.10 -21.69
CA GLU A 66 9.25 20.63 -23.07
C GLU A 66 8.68 21.72 -23.99
N ALA A 67 7.66 22.44 -23.52
CA ALA A 67 7.11 23.58 -24.25
C ALA A 67 8.13 24.72 -24.38
N GLU A 68 8.94 24.94 -23.34
CA GLU A 68 10.00 25.95 -23.33
C GLU A 68 11.12 25.60 -24.33
N ALA A 69 11.59 24.35 -24.34
CA ALA A 69 12.58 23.87 -25.31
C ALA A 69 12.09 24.05 -26.76
N ARG A 70 10.84 23.66 -27.04
CA ARG A 70 10.21 23.88 -28.35
C ARG A 70 10.11 25.36 -28.72
N LYS A 71 9.74 26.22 -27.77
CA LYS A 71 9.63 27.66 -28.00
C LYS A 71 10.97 28.26 -28.42
N PHE A 72 12.04 27.93 -27.70
CA PHE A 72 13.37 28.43 -28.03
C PHE A 72 13.94 27.82 -29.32
N HIS A 73 13.58 26.58 -29.65
CA HIS A 73 13.87 26.00 -30.96
C HIS A 73 13.26 26.85 -32.09
N VAL A 74 11.97 27.19 -32.01
CA VAL A 74 11.30 28.04 -33.00
C VAL A 74 11.92 29.44 -33.07
N PHE A 75 12.37 30.00 -31.94
CA PHE A 75 13.07 31.28 -31.92
C PHE A 75 14.43 31.20 -32.64
N ALA A 76 15.19 30.13 -32.41
CA ALA A 76 16.44 29.89 -33.11
C ALA A 76 16.24 29.75 -34.63
N GLU A 77 15.19 29.04 -35.07
CA GLU A 77 14.87 28.92 -36.50
C GLU A 77 14.55 30.27 -37.15
N ARG A 78 13.79 31.14 -36.45
CA ARG A 78 13.46 32.48 -36.94
C ARG A 78 14.68 33.39 -37.00
N ALA A 79 15.47 33.44 -35.92
CA ALA A 79 16.71 34.21 -35.88
C ALA A 79 17.70 33.77 -36.97
N ALA A 80 17.77 32.47 -37.27
CA ALA A 80 18.60 31.94 -38.34
C ALA A 80 18.12 32.40 -39.73
N ALA A 81 16.81 32.47 -39.95
CA ALA A 81 16.24 32.98 -41.19
C ALA A 81 16.56 34.48 -41.41
N ASP A 82 16.67 35.24 -40.32
CA ASP A 82 17.03 36.67 -40.34
C ASP A 82 18.56 36.91 -40.37
N GLY A 83 19.38 35.85 -40.31
CA GLY A 83 20.84 35.92 -40.28
C GLY A 83 21.42 36.47 -38.97
N ALA A 84 20.62 36.51 -37.90
CA ALA A 84 21.01 37.03 -36.59
C ALA A 84 21.70 35.94 -35.74
N GLU A 85 22.98 35.69 -36.01
CA GLU A 85 23.76 34.59 -35.40
C GLU A 85 23.81 34.64 -33.86
N GLU A 86 23.96 35.83 -33.27
CA GLU A 86 23.98 36.02 -31.81
C GLU A 86 22.63 35.64 -31.15
N ASP A 87 21.51 35.92 -31.83
CA ASP A 87 20.17 35.58 -31.34
C ASP A 87 19.90 34.08 -31.46
N VAL A 88 20.42 33.42 -32.52
CA VAL A 88 20.38 31.96 -32.66
C VAL A 88 21.11 31.30 -31.51
N ARG A 89 22.33 31.75 -31.21
CA ARG A 89 23.14 31.21 -30.12
C ARG A 89 22.42 31.36 -28.78
N THR A 90 21.90 32.55 -28.50
CA THR A 90 21.16 32.82 -27.25
C THR A 90 19.92 31.92 -27.14
N ALA A 91 19.15 31.74 -28.21
CA ALA A 91 17.99 30.86 -28.21
C ALA A 91 18.37 29.39 -27.99
N LEU A 92 19.44 28.91 -28.62
CA LEU A 92 19.92 27.53 -28.44
C LEU A 92 20.48 27.30 -27.03
N GLU A 93 21.13 28.29 -26.41
CA GLU A 93 21.58 28.20 -25.02
C GLU A 93 20.39 28.06 -24.06
N GLN A 94 19.32 28.82 -24.26
CA GLN A 94 18.09 28.70 -23.47
C GLN A 94 17.38 27.36 -23.70
N ARG A 95 17.35 26.88 -24.94
CA ARG A 95 16.84 25.55 -25.28
C ARG A 95 17.62 24.45 -24.55
N ALA A 96 18.95 24.50 -24.59
CA ALA A 96 19.80 23.52 -23.92
C ALA A 96 19.56 23.48 -22.41
N GLN A 97 19.34 24.64 -21.77
CA GLN A 97 18.97 24.71 -20.35
C GLN A 97 17.59 24.07 -20.07
N ALA A 98 16.62 24.23 -20.97
CA ALA A 98 15.32 23.56 -20.85
C ALA A 98 15.44 22.04 -21.05
N GLU A 99 16.29 21.58 -21.96
CA GLU A 99 16.56 20.15 -22.21
C GLU A 99 17.31 19.47 -21.06
N GLN A 100 18.24 20.18 -20.42
CA GLN A 100 18.90 19.70 -19.21
C GLN A 100 17.88 19.53 -18.06
N ARG A 101 16.95 20.48 -17.92
CA ARG A 101 15.83 20.37 -16.97
C ARG A 101 14.94 19.17 -17.28
N LEU A 102 14.59 18.96 -18.55
CA LEU A 102 13.81 17.79 -19.00
C LEU A 102 14.49 16.48 -18.61
N THR A 103 15.77 16.32 -18.94
CA THR A 103 16.53 15.10 -18.63
C THR A 103 16.54 14.80 -17.13
N THR A 104 16.67 15.85 -16.31
CA THR A 104 16.65 15.74 -14.85
C THR A 104 15.26 15.30 -14.36
N LEU A 105 14.20 15.98 -14.83
CA LEU A 105 12.83 15.66 -14.47
C LEU A 105 12.41 14.27 -14.94
N ASP A 106 12.84 13.83 -16.12
CA ASP A 106 12.58 12.49 -16.65
C ASP A 106 13.15 11.40 -15.73
N SER A 107 14.41 11.55 -15.32
CA SER A 107 15.04 10.63 -14.37
C SER A 107 14.33 10.62 -13.02
N GLU A 108 13.96 11.79 -12.49
CA GLU A 108 13.26 11.90 -11.21
C GLU A 108 11.85 11.29 -11.25
N ILE A 109 11.10 11.52 -12.34
CA ILE A 109 9.77 10.95 -12.57
C ILE A 109 9.86 9.43 -12.67
N GLU A 110 10.82 8.90 -13.42
CA GLU A 110 10.97 7.44 -13.58
C GLU A 110 11.28 6.79 -12.22
N ASN A 111 12.28 7.30 -11.51
CA ASN A 111 12.66 6.80 -10.18
C ASN A 111 11.49 6.87 -9.18
N THR A 112 10.74 7.97 -9.19
CA THR A 112 9.59 8.16 -8.30
C THR A 112 8.42 7.26 -8.69
N SER A 113 8.19 7.04 -9.98
CA SER A 113 7.14 6.16 -10.50
C SER A 113 7.40 4.71 -10.12
N GLN A 114 8.65 4.24 -10.24
CA GLN A 114 9.07 2.92 -9.77
C GLN A 114 8.87 2.76 -8.26
N LEU A 115 9.28 3.76 -7.46
CA LEU A 115 9.06 3.77 -6.02
C LEU A 115 7.57 3.70 -5.65
N ILE A 116 6.72 4.49 -6.32
CA ILE A 116 5.26 4.45 -6.14
C ILE A 116 4.72 3.05 -6.42
N ALA A 117 5.15 2.42 -7.51
CA ALA A 117 4.70 1.07 -7.88
C ALA A 117 5.08 0.04 -6.80
N GLN A 118 6.33 0.06 -6.33
CA GLN A 118 6.81 -0.81 -5.25
C GLN A 118 6.02 -0.59 -3.95
N LEU A 119 5.82 0.66 -3.54
CA LEU A 119 5.07 0.99 -2.31
C LEU A 119 3.60 0.56 -2.40
N ARG A 120 2.97 0.67 -3.58
CA ARG A 120 1.61 0.17 -3.81
C ARG A 120 1.53 -1.35 -3.69
N ALA A 121 2.50 -2.08 -4.26
CA ALA A 121 2.56 -3.53 -4.15
C ALA A 121 2.72 -3.98 -2.69
N GLN A 122 3.61 -3.32 -1.93
CA GLN A 122 3.78 -3.56 -0.50
C GLN A 122 2.50 -3.26 0.29
N LEU A 123 1.83 -2.13 0.00
CA LEU A 123 0.57 -1.77 0.64
C LEU A 123 -0.53 -2.81 0.37
N ASN A 124 -0.65 -3.31 -0.86
CA ASN A 124 -1.62 -4.35 -1.20
C ASN A 124 -1.33 -5.67 -0.46
N THR A 125 -0.05 -6.05 -0.37
CA THR A 125 0.38 -7.22 0.41
C THR A 125 0.02 -7.06 1.89
N SER A 126 0.26 -5.89 2.47
CA SER A 126 -0.11 -5.60 3.87
C SER A 126 -1.63 -5.64 4.09
N ARG A 127 -2.42 -5.13 3.14
CA ARG A 127 -3.89 -5.24 3.19
C ARG A 127 -4.35 -6.69 3.16
N ALA A 128 -3.77 -7.53 2.30
CA ALA A 128 -4.08 -8.95 2.24
C ALA A 128 -3.73 -9.66 3.56
N LYS A 129 -2.57 -9.36 4.16
CA LYS A 129 -2.17 -9.90 5.48
C LYS A 129 -3.15 -9.51 6.59
N VAL A 130 -3.59 -8.24 6.62
CA VAL A 130 -4.58 -7.79 7.61
C VAL A 130 -5.92 -8.49 7.40
N ALA A 131 -6.40 -8.63 6.16
CA ALA A 131 -7.64 -9.36 5.87
C ALA A 131 -7.55 -10.85 6.29
N GLY A 132 -6.41 -11.50 6.05
CA GLY A 132 -6.16 -12.85 6.54
C GLY A 132 -6.13 -12.95 8.06
N ALA A 133 -5.48 -11.99 8.74
CA ALA A 133 -5.48 -11.90 10.19
C ALA A 133 -6.89 -11.69 10.76
N GLU A 134 -7.74 -10.89 10.10
CA GLU A 134 -9.15 -10.72 10.46
C GLU A 134 -9.95 -12.02 10.38
N SER A 135 -9.82 -12.75 9.27
CA SER A 135 -10.46 -14.06 9.12
C SER A 135 -10.00 -15.04 10.21
N ASN A 136 -8.68 -15.10 10.46
CA ASN A 136 -8.11 -15.95 11.51
C ASN A 136 -8.65 -15.57 12.89
N LEU A 137 -8.79 -14.28 13.17
CA LEU A 137 -9.32 -13.78 14.44
C LEU A 137 -10.79 -14.18 14.64
N VAL A 138 -11.60 -14.14 13.60
CA VAL A 138 -13.00 -14.61 13.64
C VAL A 138 -13.02 -16.10 13.97
N ARG A 139 -12.19 -16.92 13.30
CA ARG A 139 -12.08 -18.36 13.59
C ARG A 139 -11.62 -18.62 15.03
N MET A 140 -10.61 -17.90 15.51
CA MET A 140 -10.13 -18.02 16.89
C MET A 140 -11.21 -17.60 17.90
N SER A 141 -11.98 -16.55 17.61
CA SER A 141 -13.10 -16.11 18.45
C SER A 141 -14.18 -17.19 18.57
N ALA A 142 -14.57 -17.82 17.47
CA ALA A 142 -15.54 -18.92 17.48
C ALA A 142 -15.03 -20.12 18.30
N ARG A 143 -13.77 -20.52 18.08
CA ARG A 143 -13.13 -21.61 18.84
C ARG A 143 -13.04 -21.31 20.34
N MET A 144 -12.70 -20.07 20.71
CA MET A 144 -12.67 -19.65 22.11
C MET A 144 -14.06 -19.72 22.74
N GLU A 145 -15.10 -19.29 22.04
CA GLU A 145 -16.47 -19.35 22.55
C GLU A 145 -16.95 -20.80 22.74
N GLY A 146 -16.71 -21.68 21.76
CA GLY A 146 -17.00 -23.11 21.91
C GLY A 146 -16.21 -23.76 23.06
N ALA A 147 -14.95 -23.35 23.27
CA ALA A 147 -14.16 -23.81 24.42
C ALA A 147 -14.74 -23.33 25.77
N LYS A 148 -15.24 -22.09 25.86
CA LYS A 148 -15.93 -21.60 27.06
C LYS A 148 -17.21 -22.38 27.33
N VAL A 149 -18.03 -22.63 26.31
CA VAL A 149 -19.27 -23.42 26.46
C VAL A 149 -18.95 -24.83 26.97
N ARG A 150 -17.92 -25.50 26.41
CA ARG A 150 -17.44 -26.80 26.92
C ARG A 150 -16.98 -26.73 28.38
N GLN A 151 -16.30 -25.64 28.76
CA GLN A 151 -15.85 -25.44 30.14
C GLN A 151 -17.02 -25.21 31.11
N GLU A 152 -18.02 -24.42 30.71
CA GLU A 152 -19.25 -24.20 31.49
C GLU A 152 -20.03 -25.49 31.65
N LEU A 153 -20.15 -26.29 30.59
CA LEU A 153 -20.77 -27.62 30.63
C LEU A 153 -20.04 -28.55 31.61
N ALA A 154 -18.71 -28.62 31.56
CA ALA A 154 -17.92 -29.44 32.48
C ALA A 154 -18.13 -29.00 33.95
N LYS A 155 -18.16 -27.69 34.21
CA LYS A 155 -18.45 -27.14 35.55
C LYS A 155 -19.88 -27.48 35.99
N ALA A 156 -20.88 -27.29 35.12
CA ALA A 156 -22.27 -27.65 35.39
C ALA A 156 -22.42 -29.15 35.69
N SER A 157 -21.75 -30.03 34.93
CA SER A 157 -21.75 -31.48 35.19
C SER A 157 -21.11 -31.85 36.53
N SER A 158 -20.09 -31.11 36.98
CA SER A 158 -19.46 -31.31 38.29
C SER A 158 -20.35 -30.84 39.45
N SER A 159 -21.20 -29.83 39.21
CA SER A 159 -22.22 -29.36 40.17
C SER A 159 -23.50 -30.20 40.17
N PHE A 160 -23.68 -31.10 39.20
CA PHE A 160 -24.92 -31.85 38.97
C PHE A 160 -24.83 -33.33 39.40
N SER A 161 -24.17 -33.62 40.52
CA SER A 161 -24.13 -34.96 41.12
C SER A 161 -25.50 -35.47 41.65
N THR A 162 -26.63 -34.86 41.24
CA THR A 162 -28.00 -35.28 41.62
C THR A 162 -29.00 -35.06 40.48
N GLY A 163 -29.12 -36.07 39.61
CA GLY A 163 -30.36 -36.53 38.96
C GLY A 163 -31.20 -35.57 38.10
N ASP A 164 -30.91 -35.53 36.79
CA ASP A 164 -31.84 -35.50 35.64
C ASP A 164 -31.20 -34.98 34.34
N SER A 165 -31.54 -35.66 33.23
CA SER A 165 -30.84 -35.76 31.93
C SER A 165 -30.09 -34.51 31.37
N PRO A 166 -28.75 -34.49 31.47
CA PRO A 166 -27.87 -33.51 30.78
C PRO A 166 -27.61 -33.82 29.29
N LEU A 167 -28.14 -34.93 28.76
CA LEU A 167 -27.77 -35.44 27.43
C LEU A 167 -28.36 -34.64 26.25
N ALA A 168 -29.51 -33.97 26.44
CA ALA A 168 -30.11 -33.17 25.36
C ALA A 168 -29.35 -31.88 25.05
N ALA A 169 -28.62 -31.32 26.04
CA ALA A 169 -27.72 -30.19 25.82
C ALA A 169 -26.43 -30.63 25.11
N LEU A 170 -26.02 -31.89 25.29
CA LEU A 170 -24.87 -32.49 24.62
C LEU A 170 -25.15 -32.69 23.12
N ASP A 171 -26.30 -33.25 22.75
CA ASP A 171 -26.67 -33.46 21.33
C ASP A 171 -26.78 -32.14 20.54
N ASN A 172 -27.32 -31.08 21.16
CA ASN A 172 -27.41 -29.76 20.52
C ASN A 172 -26.04 -29.10 20.37
N LEU A 173 -25.17 -29.26 21.37
CA LEU A 173 -23.83 -28.68 21.34
C LEU A 173 -22.90 -29.43 20.38
N GLU A 174 -22.97 -30.76 20.33
CA GLU A 174 -22.19 -31.58 19.39
C GLU A 174 -22.53 -31.18 17.96
N ARG A 175 -23.81 -30.95 17.66
CA ARG A 175 -24.27 -30.46 16.36
C ARG A 175 -23.78 -29.05 16.03
N GLU A 176 -23.69 -28.16 17.03
CA GLU A 176 -23.22 -26.78 16.84
C GLU A 176 -21.69 -26.72 16.66
N VAL A 177 -20.93 -27.53 17.42
CA VAL A 177 -19.48 -27.68 17.27
C VAL A 177 -19.15 -28.29 15.91
N GLU A 178 -19.84 -29.34 15.50
CA GLU A 178 -19.66 -29.96 14.19
C GLU A 178 -19.95 -28.96 13.07
N THR A 179 -21.01 -28.14 13.20
CA THR A 179 -21.32 -27.08 12.23
C THR A 179 -20.18 -26.04 12.16
N LEU A 180 -19.67 -25.59 13.31
CA LEU A 180 -18.58 -24.60 13.38
C LEU A 180 -17.24 -25.16 12.88
N GLU A 181 -16.96 -26.44 13.11
CA GLU A 181 -15.74 -27.12 12.60
C GLU A 181 -15.83 -27.30 11.08
N THR A 182 -16.98 -27.74 10.56
CA THR A 182 -17.21 -27.88 9.11
C THR A 182 -17.14 -26.53 8.40
N GLU A 183 -17.70 -25.47 9.01
CA GLU A 183 -17.58 -24.11 8.48
C GLU A 183 -16.13 -23.64 8.49
N ALA A 184 -15.40 -23.85 9.59
CA ALA A 184 -13.99 -23.46 9.68
C ALA A 184 -13.12 -24.18 8.62
N GLU A 185 -13.37 -25.45 8.35
CA GLU A 185 -12.69 -26.23 7.31
C GLU A 185 -13.03 -25.73 5.89
N ALA A 186 -14.31 -25.44 5.61
CA ALA A 186 -14.74 -24.89 4.31
C ALA A 186 -14.12 -23.50 4.03
N TRP A 187 -13.91 -22.68 5.06
CA TRP A 187 -13.24 -21.38 4.92
C TRP A 187 -11.73 -21.48 4.76
N GLU A 188 -11.09 -22.55 5.26
CA GLU A 188 -9.66 -22.82 5.09
C GLU A 188 -9.34 -23.23 3.64
N GLU A 189 -10.24 -24.01 3.03
CA GLU A 189 -10.17 -24.36 1.60
C GLU A 189 -10.38 -23.15 0.69
N LEU A 190 -11.25 -22.20 1.06
CA LEU A 190 -11.46 -20.96 0.29
C LEU A 190 -10.30 -19.94 0.43
N SER A 191 -9.53 -20.00 1.52
CA SER A 191 -8.39 -19.09 1.74
C SER A 191 -7.11 -19.54 1.01
N THR A 192 -7.09 -20.73 0.42
CA THR A 192 -5.99 -21.25 -0.41
C THR A 192 -6.35 -21.12 -1.89
N ASP A 193 -6.43 -19.89 -2.41
CA ASP A 193 -6.72 -19.64 -3.82
C ASP A 193 -5.43 -19.53 -4.69
N PRO A 194 -5.19 -20.38 -5.70
CA PRO A 194 -4.01 -20.38 -6.59
C PRO A 194 -3.91 -19.19 -7.58
N ALA A 195 -4.73 -18.16 -7.45
CA ALA A 195 -4.77 -17.02 -8.38
C ALA A 195 -3.55 -16.07 -8.34
N ALA A 196 -2.62 -16.22 -7.37
CA ALA A 196 -1.47 -15.32 -7.20
C ALA A 196 -0.28 -15.61 -8.14
N ASP A 197 -0.20 -16.79 -8.76
CA ASP A 197 0.96 -17.20 -9.56
C ASP A 197 0.87 -16.82 -11.06
N ALA A 198 -0.33 -16.52 -11.58
CA ALA A 198 -0.52 -16.27 -13.02
C ALA A 198 -0.07 -14.86 -13.46
N GLN A 199 -0.02 -13.88 -12.56
CA GLN A 199 0.22 -12.47 -12.92
C GLN A 199 1.70 -12.09 -13.00
N LYS A 200 2.58 -12.88 -12.36
CA LYS A 200 4.03 -12.61 -12.28
C LYS A 200 4.80 -12.90 -13.58
N SER A 201 4.21 -13.63 -14.53
CA SER A 201 4.91 -14.09 -15.74
C SER A 201 4.82 -13.12 -16.94
N LEU A 202 4.02 -12.05 -16.85
CA LEU A 202 3.81 -11.12 -17.96
C LEU A 202 4.75 -9.90 -17.94
N GLU A 203 5.17 -9.46 -16.76
CA GLU A 203 5.93 -8.21 -16.56
C GLU A 203 7.43 -8.36 -16.85
N ASP A 204 7.97 -9.58 -16.77
CA ASP A 204 9.39 -9.88 -17.08
C ASP A 204 9.71 -9.85 -18.59
N LYS A 205 8.70 -9.72 -19.47
CA LYS A 205 8.89 -9.91 -20.93
C LYS A 205 9.16 -8.65 -21.76
N TYR A 206 9.01 -7.42 -21.26
CA TYR A 206 8.83 -6.25 -22.15
C TYR A 206 9.58 -4.94 -21.82
N GLY A 207 10.54 -4.89 -20.90
CA GLY A 207 11.13 -3.60 -20.49
C GLY A 207 12.64 -3.43 -20.76
N ALA A 208 13.06 -2.99 -21.96
CA ALA A 208 14.39 -2.35 -22.14
C ALA A 208 14.59 -1.57 -23.46
N ALA A 209 15.42 -0.52 -23.37
CA ALA A 209 16.11 0.34 -24.39
C ALA A 209 15.48 1.74 -24.62
N GLY A 210 16.16 2.89 -24.62
CA GLY A 210 17.57 3.31 -24.58
C GLY A 210 17.79 4.49 -25.56
N SER A 211 18.50 5.59 -25.23
CA SER A 211 18.84 6.62 -26.25
C SER A 211 20.06 7.52 -25.93
N THR A 212 20.80 7.83 -27.00
CA THR A 212 21.94 8.75 -27.15
C THR A 212 21.58 9.67 -28.33
N GLU A 213 21.22 10.95 -28.11
CA GLU A 213 20.55 11.79 -29.13
C GLU A 213 21.08 13.23 -29.30
N VAL A 214 22.01 13.73 -28.47
CA VAL A 214 22.19 15.19 -28.34
C VAL A 214 23.20 15.83 -29.34
N ASP A 215 24.26 15.15 -29.78
CA ASP A 215 25.27 15.76 -30.65
C ASP A 215 24.87 15.84 -32.14
N ASP A 216 23.90 15.03 -32.57
CA ASP A 216 23.45 14.98 -33.98
C ASP A 216 22.50 16.12 -34.36
N GLU A 217 21.94 16.83 -33.39
CA GLU A 217 20.89 17.83 -33.65
C GLU A 217 21.46 19.21 -34.04
N VAL A 218 22.64 19.58 -33.53
CA VAL A 218 23.27 20.90 -33.78
C VAL A 218 23.71 21.06 -35.24
N ALA A 219 24.31 20.02 -35.85
CA ALA A 219 24.74 20.06 -37.24
C ALA A 219 23.57 20.02 -38.25
N LYS A 220 22.47 19.36 -37.88
CA LYS A 220 21.25 19.25 -38.71
C LYS A 220 20.56 20.60 -38.91
N LEU A 221 20.46 21.41 -37.86
CA LEU A 221 19.73 22.69 -37.93
C LEU A 221 20.47 23.74 -38.77
N MET A 222 21.80 23.79 -38.69
CA MET A 222 22.61 24.72 -39.49
C MET A 222 22.59 24.39 -40.99
N ALA A 223 22.50 23.10 -41.36
CA ALA A 223 22.41 22.67 -42.75
C ALA A 223 21.03 22.93 -43.37
N ALA A 224 19.96 22.94 -42.56
CA ALA A 224 18.61 23.22 -43.02
C ALA A 224 18.41 24.70 -43.39
N ALA A 225 19.01 25.63 -42.64
CA ALA A 225 18.91 27.06 -42.90
C ALA A 225 19.63 27.50 -44.19
N GLN A 226 20.74 26.85 -44.57
CA GLN A 226 21.51 27.18 -45.78
C GLN A 226 20.85 26.72 -47.10
N LYS A 227 19.79 25.89 -47.04
CA LYS A 227 19.10 25.37 -48.24
C LYS A 227 17.91 26.21 -48.70
N LYS A 228 17.62 27.36 -48.08
CA LYS A 228 16.58 28.27 -48.54
C LYS A 228 17.20 29.50 -49.20
N PRO A 229 17.49 29.47 -50.52
CA PRO A 229 17.98 30.65 -51.22
C PRO A 229 16.87 31.71 -51.29
N LEU A 230 17.22 32.92 -50.88
CA LEU A 230 16.56 34.17 -51.25
C LEU A 230 16.37 34.18 -52.78
N ALA A 231 15.15 34.29 -53.26
CA ALA A 231 14.86 34.68 -54.64
C ALA A 231 14.33 36.13 -54.63
N PRO A 232 14.72 36.95 -55.63
CA PRO A 232 14.51 38.40 -55.64
C PRO A 232 13.05 38.83 -55.78
#